data_AF-R5W2K7-F1
#
_entry.id   AF-R5W2K7-F1
#
_cell.length_a   1.000
_cell.length_b   1.000
_cell.length_c   1.000
_cell.angle_alpha   90.00
_cell.angle_beta   90.00
_cell.angle_gamma   90.00
#
_symmetry.space_group_name_H-M   'P 1'
#
loop_
_entity.id
_entity.type
_entity.pdbx_description
1 polymer ?
#
loop_
_entity_poly.entity_id
_entity_poly.type
_entity_poly.pdbx_seq_one_letter_code
_entity_poly.pdbx_strand_id
1 'polypeptide(L)'
;MDRIFNLDPQLLFDTGVTLVAMFFLFVLLSYLLFDPARKMLEKRKAFIQSQLDEAAETKADAMKQKEQYTEALSKVEEESAEMMAAARKKAKARETEIVEAANEQAHRILTRAEKEISLEKDKARDDMKQEMVQIASAMAGKFVSQSMTEEMQAQLIDETLEEMGDETWQK
;
A
#
# COMPACT_ATOMS: atom_id res chain seq x y z
N MET A 1 58.58 49.23 -93.81
CA MET A 1 57.48 49.08 -92.84
C MET A 1 56.56 47.98 -93.34
N ASP A 2 56.80 46.79 -92.81
CA ASP A 2 55.78 45.97 -92.18
C ASP A 2 54.57 45.53 -93.01
N ARG A 3 54.73 44.40 -93.72
CA ARG A 3 53.62 43.50 -94.03
C ARG A 3 53.24 42.73 -92.75
N ILE A 4 52.47 43.37 -91.86
CA ILE A 4 52.09 42.82 -90.53
C ILE A 4 51.03 41.71 -90.64
N PHE A 5 50.38 41.54 -91.78
CA PHE A 5 49.40 40.48 -91.98
C PHE A 5 49.63 39.76 -93.29
N ASN A 6 50.47 38.73 -93.24
CA ASN A 6 50.45 37.66 -94.24
C ASN A 6 49.20 36.82 -93.94
N LEU A 7 48.05 37.21 -94.48
CA LEU A 7 46.84 36.39 -94.47
C LEU A 7 47.04 35.24 -95.46
N ASP A 8 47.86 34.27 -95.07
CA ASP A 8 47.98 33.01 -95.80
C ASP A 8 46.65 32.24 -95.65
N PRO A 9 46.15 31.57 -96.73
CA PRO A 9 44.99 30.69 -96.67
C PRO A 9 45.08 29.62 -95.57
N GLN A 10 46.30 29.32 -95.12
CA GLN A 10 46.61 28.43 -94.01
C GLN A 10 46.17 28.98 -92.63
N LEU A 11 46.29 30.29 -92.39
CA LEU A 11 45.87 30.89 -91.11
C LEU A 11 44.34 30.94 -90.93
N LEU A 12 43.60 31.10 -92.04
CA LEU A 12 42.13 31.04 -92.01
C LEU A 12 41.64 29.63 -91.69
N PHE A 13 42.31 28.61 -92.22
CA PHE A 13 42.04 27.21 -91.88
C PHE A 13 42.36 26.91 -90.41
N ASP A 14 43.52 27.32 -89.91
CA ASP A 14 43.91 27.14 -88.51
C ASP A 14 42.97 27.87 -87.54
N THR A 15 42.52 29.08 -87.89
CA THR A 15 41.52 29.83 -87.11
C THR A 15 40.14 29.15 -87.14
N GLY A 16 39.74 28.58 -88.27
CA GLY A 16 38.51 27.80 -88.38
C GLY A 16 38.54 26.53 -87.52
N VAL A 17 39.64 25.79 -87.54
CA VAL A 17 39.82 24.57 -86.73
C VAL A 17 39.84 24.90 -85.24
N THR A 18 40.52 25.98 -84.83
CA THR A 18 40.53 26.42 -83.42
C THR A 18 39.16 26.87 -82.94
N LEU A 19 38.37 27.58 -83.76
CA LEU A 19 36.99 27.94 -83.42
C LEU A 19 36.09 26.71 -83.26
N VAL A 20 36.20 25.72 -84.14
CA VAL A 20 35.46 24.45 -84.03
C VAL A 20 35.89 23.68 -82.79
N ALA A 21 37.20 23.61 -82.50
CA ALA A 21 37.73 22.97 -81.30
C ALA A 21 37.23 23.67 -80.02
N MET A 22 37.18 25.01 -80.01
CA MET A 22 36.67 25.80 -78.88
C MET A 22 35.16 25.62 -78.69
N PHE A 23 34.39 25.54 -79.77
CA PHE A 23 32.96 25.24 -79.71
C PHE A 23 32.72 23.81 -79.17
N PHE A 24 33.46 22.82 -79.66
CA PHE A 24 33.37 21.46 -79.18
C PHE A 24 33.76 21.33 -77.70
N LEU A 25 34.86 21.99 -77.29
CA LEU A 25 35.28 22.07 -75.90
C LEU A 25 34.21 22.71 -75.01
N PHE A 26 33.59 23.80 -75.48
CA PHE A 26 32.53 24.50 -74.76
C PHE A 26 31.29 23.61 -74.56
N VAL A 27 30.86 22.89 -75.60
CA VAL A 27 29.73 21.95 -75.51
C VAL A 27 30.07 20.78 -74.58
N LEU A 28 31.28 20.23 -74.67
CA LEU A 28 31.73 19.14 -73.81
C LEU A 28 31.79 19.55 -72.34
N LEU A 29 32.36 20.73 -72.04
CA LEU A 29 32.40 21.29 -70.69
C LEU A 29 31.00 21.61 -70.17
N SER A 30 30.15 22.24 -70.98
CA SER A 30 28.78 22.55 -70.60
C SER A 30 28.02 21.27 -70.25
N TYR A 31 28.06 20.26 -71.12
CA TYR A 31 27.38 19.00 -70.85
C TYR A 31 27.93 18.29 -69.59
N LEU A 32 29.26 18.25 -69.43
CA LEU A 32 29.89 17.57 -68.30
C LEU A 32 29.68 18.30 -66.96
N LEU A 33 29.51 19.63 -66.95
CA LEU A 33 29.43 20.43 -65.72
C LEU A 33 28.00 20.74 -65.26
N PHE A 34 27.05 20.84 -66.18
CA PHE A 34 25.65 21.14 -65.84
C PHE A 34 24.98 20.02 -65.04
N ASP A 35 25.24 18.76 -65.37
CA ASP A 35 24.70 17.60 -64.66
C ASP A 35 25.16 17.50 -63.19
N PRO A 36 26.47 17.55 -62.86
CA PRO A 36 26.91 17.52 -61.47
C PRO A 36 26.47 18.76 -60.68
N ALA A 37 26.43 19.93 -61.32
CA ALA A 37 25.96 21.16 -60.67
C ALA A 37 24.47 21.08 -60.28
N ARG A 38 23.61 20.58 -61.18
CA ARG A 38 22.18 20.35 -60.89
C ARG A 38 21.98 19.31 -59.80
N LYS A 39 22.68 18.17 -59.87
CA LYS A 39 22.62 17.13 -58.84
C LYS A 39 23.03 17.65 -57.46
N MET A 40 24.06 18.52 -57.38
CA MET A 40 24.49 19.11 -56.11
C MET A 40 23.43 20.06 -55.52
N LEU A 41 22.78 20.86 -56.36
CA LEU A 41 21.68 21.74 -55.93
C LEU A 41 20.44 20.96 -55.49
N GLU A 42 20.06 19.93 -56.24
CA GLU A 42 18.95 19.04 -55.86
C GLU A 42 19.25 18.31 -54.55
N LYS A 43 20.46 17.78 -54.38
CA LYS A 43 20.89 17.14 -53.13
C LYS A 43 20.82 18.10 -51.94
N ARG A 44 21.25 19.35 -52.11
CA ARG A 44 21.11 20.38 -51.06
C ARG A 44 19.65 20.68 -50.76
N LYS A 45 18.81 20.84 -51.77
CA LYS A 45 17.38 21.09 -51.59
C LYS A 45 16.70 19.93 -50.86
N ALA A 46 16.97 18.69 -51.27
CA ALA A 46 16.44 17.49 -50.64
C ALA A 46 16.90 17.36 -49.19
N PHE A 47 18.18 17.65 -48.90
CA PHE A 47 18.71 17.62 -47.53
C PHE A 47 18.10 18.69 -46.61
N ILE A 48 17.85 19.89 -47.15
CA ILE A 48 17.18 20.95 -46.38
C ILE A 48 15.71 20.55 -46.13
N GLN A 49 15.03 20.04 -47.15
CA GLN A 49 13.65 19.58 -47.02
C GLN A 49 13.55 18.46 -45.98
N SER A 50 14.43 17.46 -46.04
CA SER A 50 14.43 16.35 -45.09
C SER A 50 14.68 16.82 -43.67
N GLN A 51 15.60 17.77 -43.45
CA GLN A 51 15.83 18.32 -42.11
C GLN A 51 14.64 19.13 -41.59
N LEU A 52 13.92 19.85 -42.47
CA LEU A 52 12.72 20.57 -42.08
C LEU A 52 11.58 19.62 -41.72
N ASP A 53 11.41 18.55 -42.50
CA ASP A 53 10.40 17.53 -42.26
C ASP A 53 10.71 16.76 -40.96
N GLU A 54 11.96 16.36 -40.74
CA GLU A 54 12.44 15.72 -39.51
C GLU A 54 12.26 16.62 -38.28
N ALA A 55 12.57 17.92 -38.40
CA ALA A 55 12.36 18.88 -37.33
C ALA A 55 10.87 19.09 -37.01
N ALA A 56 10.00 19.08 -38.03
CA ALA A 56 8.56 19.18 -37.85
C ALA A 56 7.99 17.93 -37.16
N GLU A 57 8.43 16.73 -37.59
CA GLU A 57 8.05 15.46 -36.98
C GLU A 57 8.52 15.37 -35.53
N THR A 58 9.80 15.66 -35.27
CA THR A 58 10.37 15.68 -33.90
C THR A 58 9.61 16.64 -32.99
N LYS A 59 9.21 17.81 -33.51
CA LYS A 59 8.42 18.78 -32.75
C LYS A 59 7.01 18.26 -32.45
N ALA A 60 6.36 17.63 -33.42
CA ALA A 60 5.04 17.03 -33.24
C ALA A 60 5.09 15.89 -32.22
N ASP A 61 6.09 15.02 -32.30
CA ASP A 61 6.31 13.92 -31.36
C ASP A 61 6.61 14.44 -29.95
N ALA A 62 7.46 15.47 -29.82
CA ALA A 62 7.73 16.09 -28.54
C ALA A 62 6.47 16.72 -27.91
N MET A 63 5.61 17.36 -28.72
CA MET A 63 4.33 17.89 -28.24
C MET A 63 3.38 16.77 -27.79
N LYS A 64 3.28 15.70 -28.58
CA LYS A 64 2.45 14.53 -28.25
C LYS A 64 2.93 13.84 -26.98
N GLN A 65 4.24 13.63 -26.84
CA GLN A 65 4.82 13.07 -25.62
C GLN A 65 4.54 13.98 -24.42
N LYS A 66 4.72 15.30 -24.56
CA LYS A 66 4.41 16.25 -23.48
C LYS A 66 2.95 16.17 -23.04
N GLU A 67 2.02 16.07 -23.99
CA GLU A 67 0.59 15.93 -23.70
C GLU A 67 0.31 14.61 -22.97
N GLN A 68 0.86 13.48 -23.46
CA GLN A 68 0.76 12.18 -22.81
C GLN A 68 1.34 12.19 -21.39
N TYR A 69 2.50 12.82 -21.18
CA TYR A 69 3.11 12.96 -19.86
C TYR A 69 2.25 13.83 -18.93
N THR A 70 1.66 14.90 -19.44
CA THR A 70 0.79 15.78 -18.66
C THR A 70 -0.49 15.04 -18.25
N GLU A 71 -1.09 14.29 -19.17
CA GLU A 71 -2.26 13.45 -18.89
C GLU A 71 -1.93 12.34 -17.88
N ALA A 72 -0.80 11.66 -18.06
CA ALA A 72 -0.34 10.64 -17.13
C ALA A 72 -0.09 11.21 -15.73
N LEU A 73 0.51 12.41 -15.64
CA LEU A 73 0.73 13.08 -14.35
C LEU A 73 -0.60 13.43 -13.67
N SER A 74 -1.56 13.98 -14.43
CA SER A 74 -2.90 14.27 -13.90
C SER A 74 -3.62 13.01 -13.41
N LYS A 75 -3.50 11.89 -14.13
CA LYS A 75 -4.06 10.59 -13.72
C LYS A 75 -3.41 10.07 -12.44
N VAL A 76 -2.08 10.17 -12.33
CA VAL A 76 -1.36 9.76 -11.11
C VAL A 76 -1.77 10.61 -9.91
N GLU A 77 -1.97 11.92 -10.09
CA GLU A 77 -2.47 12.80 -9.03
C GLU A 77 -3.88 12.41 -8.59
N GLU A 78 -4.78 12.11 -9.54
CA GLU A 78 -6.15 11.66 -9.25
C GLU A 78 -6.16 10.30 -8.53
N GLU A 79 -5.41 9.31 -9.04
CA GLU A 79 -5.27 7.99 -8.42
C GLU A 79 -4.66 8.09 -7.02
N SER A 80 -3.66 8.95 -6.83
CA SER A 80 -3.04 9.19 -5.53
C SER A 80 -4.02 9.82 -4.55
N ALA A 81 -4.81 10.80 -4.99
CA ALA A 81 -5.85 11.42 -4.18
C ALA A 81 -6.94 10.41 -3.78
N GLU A 82 -7.38 9.56 -4.72
CA GLU A 82 -8.34 8.49 -4.46
C GLU A 82 -7.77 7.46 -3.47
N MET A 83 -6.52 7.03 -3.68
CA MET A 83 -5.82 6.09 -2.78
C MET A 83 -5.69 6.67 -1.37
N MET A 84 -5.34 7.94 -1.23
CA MET A 84 -5.26 8.63 0.06
C MET A 84 -6.63 8.75 0.72
N ALA A 85 -7.68 9.06 -0.04
CA ALA A 85 -9.05 9.11 0.48
C ALA A 85 -9.52 7.73 0.97
N ALA A 86 -9.27 6.67 0.19
CA ALA A 86 -9.58 5.30 0.56
C ALA A 86 -8.80 4.84 1.80
N ALA A 87 -7.51 5.16 1.87
CA ALA A 87 -6.66 4.87 3.03
C ALA A 87 -7.18 5.57 4.29
N ARG A 88 -7.53 6.86 4.22
CA ARG A 88 -8.13 7.60 5.34
C ARG A 88 -9.46 7.01 5.80
N LYS A 89 -10.33 6.65 4.85
CA LYS A 89 -11.61 6.00 5.15
C LYS A 89 -11.41 4.66 5.84
N LYS A 90 -10.49 3.83 5.35
CA LYS A 90 -10.15 2.53 5.94
C LYS A 90 -9.52 2.69 7.32
N ALA A 91 -8.64 3.67 7.50
CA ALA A 91 -8.04 3.98 8.79
C ALA A 91 -9.10 4.36 9.83
N LYS A 92 -10.01 5.28 9.47
CA LYS A 92 -11.12 5.68 10.36
C LYS A 92 -12.06 4.54 10.70
N ALA A 93 -12.38 3.68 9.73
CA ALA A 93 -13.20 2.49 9.96
C ALA A 93 -12.50 1.52 10.93
N ARG A 94 -11.21 1.27 10.74
CA ARG A 94 -10.41 0.43 11.65
C ARG A 94 -10.27 1.03 13.05
N GLU A 95 -10.06 2.33 13.15
CA GLU A 95 -10.04 3.04 14.43
C GLU A 95 -11.36 2.83 15.19
N THR A 96 -12.49 3.02 14.50
CA THR A 96 -13.82 2.80 15.07
C THR A 96 -14.01 1.35 15.53
N GLU A 97 -13.65 0.37 14.68
CA GLU A 97 -13.72 -1.05 15.00
C GLU A 97 -12.85 -1.42 16.21
N ILE A 98 -11.64 -0.87 16.31
CA ILE A 98 -10.73 -1.09 17.45
C ILE A 98 -11.33 -0.52 18.73
N VAL A 99 -11.88 0.69 18.69
CA VAL A 99 -12.50 1.34 19.85
C VAL A 99 -13.74 0.57 20.30
N GLU A 100 -14.59 0.15 19.36
CA GLU A 100 -15.77 -0.67 19.66
C GLU A 100 -15.39 -2.02 20.28
N ALA A 101 -14.41 -2.72 19.69
CA ALA A 101 -13.92 -3.98 20.21
C ALA A 101 -13.29 -3.81 21.61
N ALA A 102 -12.54 -2.73 21.84
CA ALA A 102 -11.96 -2.42 23.15
C ALA A 102 -13.04 -2.14 24.20
N ASN A 103 -14.07 -1.38 23.86
CA ASN A 103 -15.22 -1.13 24.74
C ASN A 103 -15.99 -2.42 25.06
N GLU A 104 -16.21 -3.27 24.06
CA GLU A 104 -16.88 -4.55 24.24
C GLU A 104 -16.06 -5.49 25.14
N GLN A 105 -14.73 -5.53 24.96
CA GLN A 105 -13.83 -6.27 25.85
C GLN A 105 -13.84 -5.71 27.27
N ALA A 106 -13.79 -4.39 27.44
CA ALA A 106 -13.87 -3.75 28.75
C ALA A 106 -15.20 -4.10 29.46
N HIS A 107 -16.32 -4.06 28.74
CA HIS A 107 -17.61 -4.46 29.28
C HIS A 107 -17.64 -5.95 29.67
N ARG A 108 -17.07 -6.84 28.84
CA ARG A 108 -16.96 -8.26 29.17
C ARG A 108 -16.14 -8.49 30.44
N ILE A 109 -15.03 -7.76 30.61
CA ILE A 109 -14.19 -7.84 31.81
C ILE A 109 -14.97 -7.36 33.03
N LEU A 110 -15.67 -6.23 32.93
CA LEU A 110 -16.50 -5.70 34.04
C LEU A 110 -17.58 -6.69 34.46
N THR A 111 -18.37 -7.21 33.52
CA THR A 111 -19.42 -8.18 33.82
C THR A 111 -18.85 -9.47 34.43
N ARG A 112 -17.69 -9.93 33.96
CA ARG A 112 -17.00 -11.07 34.55
C ARG A 112 -16.53 -10.77 35.97
N ALA A 113 -15.93 -9.60 36.21
CA ALA A 113 -15.47 -9.17 37.51
C ALA A 113 -16.64 -9.03 38.51
N GLU A 114 -17.76 -8.45 38.09
CA GLU A 114 -18.99 -8.38 38.91
C GLU A 114 -19.50 -9.76 39.30
N LYS A 115 -19.50 -10.71 38.35
CA LYS A 115 -19.87 -12.10 38.61
C LYS A 115 -18.90 -12.77 39.59
N GLU A 116 -17.60 -12.63 39.39
CA GLU A 116 -16.58 -13.16 40.30
C GLU A 116 -16.71 -12.56 41.71
N ILE A 117 -16.95 -11.24 41.83
CA ILE A 117 -17.20 -10.56 43.11
C ILE A 117 -18.46 -11.10 43.80
N SER A 118 -19.54 -11.36 43.05
CA SER A 118 -20.76 -11.92 43.63
C SER A 118 -20.53 -13.33 44.19
N LEU A 119 -19.82 -14.18 43.43
CA LEU A 119 -19.48 -15.54 43.85
C LEU A 119 -18.55 -15.52 45.08
N GLU A 120 -17.56 -14.63 45.11
CA GLU A 120 -16.65 -14.51 46.24
C GLU A 120 -17.36 -13.99 47.50
N LYS A 121 -18.33 -13.07 47.36
CA LYS A 121 -19.17 -12.63 48.48
C LYS A 121 -20.03 -13.75 49.04
N ASP A 122 -20.61 -14.57 48.17
CA ASP A 122 -21.44 -15.70 48.61
C ASP A 122 -20.58 -16.76 49.30
N LYS A 123 -19.40 -17.06 48.75
CA LYS A 123 -18.42 -17.94 49.39
C LYS A 123 -17.97 -17.42 50.76
N ALA A 124 -17.60 -16.14 50.85
CA ALA A 124 -17.19 -15.52 52.12
C ALA A 124 -18.32 -15.56 53.17
N ARG A 125 -19.59 -15.41 52.75
CA ARG A 125 -20.75 -15.56 53.63
C ARG A 125 -20.90 -16.99 54.13
N ASP A 126 -20.70 -17.98 53.28
CA ASP A 126 -20.80 -19.39 53.66
C ASP A 126 -19.65 -19.81 54.57
N ASP A 127 -18.43 -19.34 54.30
CA ASP A 127 -17.26 -19.54 55.18
C ASP A 127 -17.52 -18.92 56.57
N MET A 128 -18.06 -17.69 56.63
CA MET A 128 -18.47 -17.05 57.89
C MET A 128 -19.52 -17.87 58.64
N LYS A 129 -20.52 -18.42 57.96
CA LYS A 129 -21.53 -19.27 58.61
C LYS A 129 -20.89 -20.53 59.20
N GLN A 130 -19.96 -21.17 58.49
CA GLN A 130 -19.24 -22.34 59.00
C GLN A 130 -18.41 -22.00 60.24
N GLU A 131 -17.68 -20.89 60.22
CA GLU A 131 -16.95 -20.42 61.40
C GLU A 131 -17.88 -20.12 62.58
N MET A 132 -19.03 -19.48 62.34
CA MET A 132 -20.02 -19.22 63.38
C MET A 132 -20.59 -20.53 63.97
N VAL A 133 -20.86 -21.54 63.14
CA VAL A 133 -21.32 -22.87 63.60
C VAL A 133 -20.25 -23.54 64.45
N GLN A 134 -18.97 -23.46 64.05
CA GLN A 134 -17.86 -24.01 64.83
C GLN A 134 -17.71 -23.32 66.19
N ILE A 135 -17.78 -21.97 66.22
CA ILE A 135 -17.72 -21.20 67.46
C ILE A 135 -18.91 -21.50 68.36
N ALA A 136 -20.12 -21.57 67.81
CA ALA A 136 -21.33 -21.92 68.56
C ALA A 136 -21.24 -23.33 69.14
N SER A 137 -20.74 -24.30 68.36
CA SER A 137 -20.55 -25.69 68.80
C SER A 137 -19.48 -25.80 69.89
N ALA A 138 -18.37 -25.07 69.75
CA ALA A 138 -17.33 -25.00 70.77
C ALA A 138 -17.84 -24.33 72.06
N MET A 139 -18.65 -23.29 71.95
CA MET A 139 -19.27 -22.61 73.08
C MET A 139 -20.32 -23.49 73.76
N ALA A 140 -21.15 -24.20 73.00
CA ALA A 140 -22.12 -25.16 73.51
C ALA A 140 -21.41 -26.32 74.22
N GLY A 141 -20.35 -26.88 73.63
CA GLY A 141 -19.52 -27.92 74.28
C GLY A 141 -18.90 -27.42 75.58
N LYS A 142 -18.38 -26.19 75.60
CA LYS A 142 -17.83 -25.59 76.82
C LYS A 142 -18.92 -25.30 77.87
N PHE A 143 -20.10 -24.84 77.46
CA PHE A 143 -21.24 -24.62 78.35
C PHE A 143 -21.72 -25.92 78.98
N VAL A 144 -21.95 -26.96 78.17
CA VAL A 144 -22.32 -28.31 78.63
C VAL A 144 -21.27 -28.85 79.60
N SER A 145 -19.97 -28.71 79.28
CA SER A 145 -18.90 -29.16 80.20
C SER A 145 -18.86 -28.42 81.54
N GLN A 146 -19.32 -27.17 81.59
CA GLN A 146 -19.38 -26.38 82.83
C GLN A 146 -20.69 -26.54 83.61
N SER A 147 -21.78 -26.93 82.94
CA SER A 147 -23.09 -27.11 83.54
C SER A 147 -23.41 -28.58 83.87
N MET A 148 -22.55 -29.53 83.47
CA MET A 148 -22.68 -30.94 83.80
C MET A 148 -22.55 -31.18 85.31
N THR A 149 -23.65 -31.51 85.96
CA THR A 149 -23.72 -32.03 87.34
C THR A 149 -23.84 -33.57 87.32
N GLU A 150 -23.46 -34.24 88.40
CA GLU A 150 -23.54 -35.71 88.52
C GLU A 150 -24.97 -36.25 88.24
N GLU A 151 -26.00 -35.49 88.59
CA GLU A 151 -27.41 -35.83 88.28
C GLU A 151 -27.73 -35.77 86.78
N MET A 152 -27.24 -34.78 86.04
CA MET A 152 -27.47 -34.67 84.59
C MET A 152 -26.75 -35.79 83.82
N GLN A 153 -25.57 -36.21 84.30
CA GLN A 153 -24.83 -37.31 83.70
C GLN A 153 -25.54 -38.65 83.91
N ALA A 154 -26.15 -38.87 85.08
CA ALA A 154 -26.97 -40.06 85.35
C ALA A 154 -28.24 -40.08 84.48
N GLN A 155 -28.91 -38.93 84.34
CA GLN A 155 -30.11 -38.79 83.50
C GLN A 155 -29.83 -39.05 82.02
N LEU A 156 -28.71 -38.55 81.49
CA LEU A 156 -28.29 -38.79 80.10
C LEU A 156 -27.93 -40.26 79.85
N ILE A 157 -27.36 -40.97 80.84
CA ILE A 157 -27.08 -42.41 80.75
C ILE A 157 -28.37 -43.21 80.71
N ASP A 158 -29.35 -42.89 81.58
CA ASP A 158 -30.65 -43.55 81.55
C ASP A 158 -31.40 -43.28 80.24
N GLU A 159 -31.38 -42.05 79.72
CA GLU A 159 -32.01 -41.69 78.45
C GLU A 159 -31.34 -42.36 77.24
N THR A 160 -30.00 -42.48 77.21
CA THR A 160 -29.30 -43.25 76.15
C THR A 160 -29.55 -44.75 76.27
N LEU A 161 -29.68 -45.30 77.48
CA LEU A 161 -30.05 -46.69 77.68
C LEU A 161 -31.51 -46.96 77.28
N GLU A 162 -32.40 -45.98 77.43
CA GLU A 162 -33.80 -46.03 76.99
C GLU A 162 -33.91 -45.93 75.46
N GLU A 163 -33.20 -45.00 74.81
CA GLU A 163 -33.19 -44.83 73.34
C GLU A 163 -32.53 -46.04 72.63
N MET A 164 -31.43 -46.56 73.19
CA MET A 164 -30.83 -47.82 72.73
C MET A 164 -31.70 -49.03 73.04
N GLY A 165 -32.43 -49.03 74.16
CA GLY A 165 -33.39 -50.06 74.53
C GLY A 165 -34.56 -50.16 73.54
N ASP A 166 -35.09 -49.03 73.10
CA ASP A 166 -36.22 -48.96 72.16
C ASP A 166 -35.85 -49.36 70.72
N GLU A 167 -34.67 -49.00 70.22
CA GLU A 167 -34.20 -49.46 68.90
C GLU A 167 -33.88 -50.98 68.87
N THR A 168 -33.52 -51.57 70.01
CA THR A 168 -33.15 -52.99 70.06
C THR A 168 -34.36 -53.94 70.15
N TRP A 169 -35.58 -53.41 70.38
CA TRP A 169 -36.82 -54.21 70.49
C TRP A 169 -37.85 -53.99 69.37
N GLN A 170 -37.54 -53.22 68.31
CA GLN A 170 -38.38 -53.14 67.10
C GLN A 170 -37.95 -54.11 65.97
N LYS A 171 -37.84 -55.41 66.29
CA LYS A 171 -37.92 -56.50 65.30
C LYS A 171 -38.77 -57.64 65.81
#